data_AF-A0A174MD52-F1
#
_entry.id   AF-A0A174MD52-F1
#
_cell.length_a   1.000
_cell.length_b   1.000
_cell.length_c   1.000
_cell.angle_alpha   90.00
_cell.angle_beta   90.00
_cell.angle_gamma   90.00
#
_symmetry.space_group_name_H-M   'P 1'
#
loop_
_entity.id
_entity.type
_entity.pdbx_description
1 polymer ?
#
loop_
_entity_poly.entity_id
_entity_poly.type
_entity_poly.pdbx_seq_one_letter_code
_entity_poly.pdbx_strand_id
1 'polypeptide(L)'
;MRQNTKKKRSGFGYFIRMFLLLVELLAVTLFLWGNDAYSISATTPEFKWENYKTIAHALGGIGDKTYLNSKESFLAGYQMGCRLFEVDLVKTSDNVWVCRHSWYQSLGQWEGDEKKVLSSEEFLSRPIYGKYTPITFEDLLVLLSDYPDAFVMLDSKQYSLRNYQKTVEDYADYIELAEAAGVPDVMRQVIPEIYNQAMFAGTALLYDFPGYIYSLWQEYSIKELTEIAAFCREKNIQAATVYYKYWSEDVQEIFDKKGIRLYIYTVNDLKEAQYYMQEGAAGVCSDYLQDTMFN
;
A
#
# COMPACT_ATOMS: atom_id res chain seq x y z
N MET A 1 28.59 72.54 -44.39
CA MET A 1 27.51 71.86 -43.64
C MET A 1 27.72 70.34 -43.72
N ARG A 2 28.16 69.70 -42.64
CA ARG A 2 27.85 68.29 -42.27
C ARG A 2 28.64 67.93 -41.01
N GLN A 3 27.95 67.96 -39.87
CA GLN A 3 28.43 67.42 -38.61
C GLN A 3 28.46 65.89 -38.70
N ASN A 4 29.56 65.30 -38.23
CA ASN A 4 29.77 63.87 -38.19
C ASN A 4 29.68 63.42 -36.72
N THR A 5 28.49 63.02 -36.26
CA THR A 5 28.27 62.51 -34.91
C THR A 5 28.49 61.00 -34.87
N LYS A 6 29.67 60.58 -34.37
CA LYS A 6 29.93 59.19 -33.98
C LYS A 6 29.03 58.81 -32.81
N LYS A 7 28.03 57.96 -33.06
CA LYS A 7 27.19 57.32 -32.04
C LYS A 7 28.05 56.36 -31.21
N LYS A 8 28.43 56.73 -29.99
CA LYS A 8 29.00 55.81 -28.99
C LYS A 8 27.93 54.75 -28.66
N ARG A 9 28.18 53.49 -29.01
CA ARG A 9 27.37 52.36 -28.52
C ARG A 9 27.57 52.30 -27.00
N SER A 10 26.52 52.57 -26.23
CA SER A 10 26.58 52.64 -24.77
C SER A 10 26.80 51.24 -24.19
N GLY A 11 27.98 50.99 -23.61
CA GLY A 11 28.27 49.78 -22.84
C GLY A 11 27.29 49.54 -21.69
N PHE A 12 26.55 50.57 -21.28
CA PHE A 12 25.50 50.51 -20.26
C PHE A 12 24.44 49.41 -20.51
N GLY A 13 24.01 49.22 -21.76
CA GLY A 13 23.04 48.18 -22.09
C GLY A 13 23.60 46.76 -22.00
N TYR A 14 24.92 46.60 -22.19
CA TYR A 14 25.61 45.31 -22.01
C TYR A 14 25.73 44.98 -20.52
N PHE A 15 26.10 45.96 -19.69
CA PHE A 15 26.16 45.78 -18.23
C PHE A 15 24.79 45.44 -17.61
N ILE A 16 23.71 46.06 -18.08
CA ILE A 16 22.34 45.73 -17.62
C ILE A 16 21.98 44.28 -17.97
N ARG A 17 22.27 43.84 -19.20
CA ARG A 17 21.99 42.45 -19.62
C ARG A 17 22.81 41.43 -18.83
N MET A 18 24.07 41.75 -18.55
CA MET A 18 24.94 40.88 -17.77
C MET A 18 24.50 40.80 -16.31
N PHE A 19 24.01 41.92 -15.74
CA PHE A 19 23.43 41.95 -14.40
C PHE A 19 22.13 41.13 -14.30
N LEU A 20 21.24 41.25 -15.28
CA LEU A 20 20.00 40.46 -15.32
C LEU A 20 20.28 38.95 -15.43
N LEU A 21 21.23 38.54 -16.29
CA LEU A 21 21.66 37.14 -16.38
C LEU A 21 22.24 36.62 -15.07
N LEU A 22 23.00 37.45 -14.34
CA LEU A 22 23.55 37.09 -13.03
C LEU A 22 22.43 36.90 -11.99
N VAL A 23 21.43 37.77 -11.99
CA VAL A 23 20.26 37.67 -11.10
C VAL A 23 19.43 36.41 -11.42
N GLU A 24 19.22 36.11 -12.71
CA GLU A 24 18.54 34.87 -13.13
C GLU A 24 19.33 33.62 -12.70
N LEU A 25 20.65 33.61 -12.91
CA LEU A 25 21.49 32.50 -12.46
C LEU A 25 21.45 32.34 -10.95
N LEU A 26 21.51 33.44 -10.19
CA LEU A 26 21.39 33.42 -8.73
C LEU A 26 20.02 32.92 -8.28
N ALA A 27 18.94 33.34 -8.94
CA ALA A 27 17.59 32.88 -8.64
C ALA A 27 17.42 31.37 -8.95
N VAL A 28 17.98 30.88 -10.06
CA VAL A 28 18.00 29.45 -10.38
C VAL A 28 18.85 28.67 -9.39
N THR A 29 20.02 29.16 -8.99
CA THR A 29 20.84 28.51 -7.96
C THR A 29 20.15 28.52 -6.60
N LEU A 30 19.45 29.59 -6.22
CA LEU A 30 18.66 29.66 -4.99
C LEU A 30 17.42 28.77 -5.05
N PHE A 31 16.82 28.57 -6.23
CA PHE A 31 15.73 27.63 -6.43
C PHE A 31 16.22 26.18 -6.38
N LEU A 32 17.40 25.89 -6.93
CA LEU A 32 18.02 24.56 -6.92
C LEU A 32 18.63 24.19 -5.56
N TRP A 33 19.22 25.14 -4.82
CA TRP A 33 19.73 24.94 -3.45
C TRP A 33 18.65 25.11 -2.37
N GLY A 34 17.64 25.96 -2.59
CA GLY A 34 16.48 26.06 -1.70
C GLY A 34 15.53 24.86 -1.78
N ASN A 35 15.77 23.97 -2.76
CA ASN A 35 15.19 22.64 -2.89
C ASN A 35 16.16 21.54 -2.42
N ASP A 36 17.15 21.85 -1.57
CA ASP A 36 17.52 20.86 -0.56
C ASP A 36 16.21 20.58 0.17
N ALA A 37 15.57 19.48 -0.22
CA ALA A 37 14.31 19.04 0.32
C ALA A 37 14.50 19.06 1.84
N TYR A 38 13.93 20.08 2.47
CA TYR A 38 13.39 19.89 3.79
C TYR A 38 12.47 18.69 3.60
N SER A 39 13.00 17.49 3.90
CA SER A 39 12.18 16.43 4.39
C SER A 39 11.56 17.02 5.65
N ILE A 40 10.45 17.72 5.45
CA ILE A 40 9.38 17.70 6.42
C ILE A 40 9.16 16.20 6.54
N SER A 41 9.80 15.59 7.54
CA SER A 41 9.47 14.26 7.99
C SER A 41 8.02 14.41 8.42
N ALA A 42 7.13 14.22 7.45
CA ALA A 42 5.72 14.28 7.66
C ALA A 42 5.48 13.08 8.57
N THR A 43 5.18 13.39 9.83
CA THR A 43 4.93 12.36 10.83
C THR A 43 3.77 11.51 10.35
N THR A 44 3.93 10.18 10.34
CA THR A 44 2.85 9.24 10.05
C THR A 44 1.63 9.59 10.90
N PRO A 45 0.46 9.89 10.29
CA PRO A 45 -0.73 10.24 11.05
C PRO A 45 -1.22 9.04 11.86
N GLU A 46 -2.05 9.30 12.86
CA GLU A 46 -2.74 8.22 13.58
C GLU A 46 -3.69 7.48 12.63
N PHE A 47 -3.58 6.15 12.56
CA PHE A 47 -4.45 5.31 11.75
C PHE A 47 -5.87 5.24 12.35
N LYS A 48 -6.89 5.44 11.51
CA LYS A 48 -8.31 5.40 11.90
C LYS A 48 -9.14 4.77 10.80
N TRP A 49 -9.78 3.63 11.09
CA TRP A 49 -10.60 2.91 10.11
C TRP A 49 -11.72 3.76 9.50
N GLU A 50 -12.23 4.76 10.23
CA GLU A 50 -13.27 5.67 9.73
C GLU A 50 -12.85 6.49 8.50
N ASN A 51 -11.54 6.61 8.24
CA ASN A 51 -11.01 7.41 7.15
C ASN A 51 -10.97 6.66 5.82
N TYR A 52 -11.21 5.35 5.79
CA TYR A 52 -10.95 4.51 4.61
C TYR A 52 -12.23 3.77 4.20
N LYS A 53 -12.75 4.09 3.01
CA LYS A 53 -13.87 3.36 2.38
C LYS A 53 -13.38 2.30 1.39
N THR A 54 -12.11 2.38 1.00
CA THR A 54 -11.46 1.48 0.05
C THR A 54 -10.14 0.97 0.59
N ILE A 55 -9.85 -0.29 0.26
CA ILE A 55 -8.55 -0.93 0.41
C ILE A 55 -8.10 -1.29 -1.02
N ALA A 56 -6.98 -0.74 -1.48
CA ALA A 56 -6.47 -1.06 -2.82
C ALA A 56 -5.84 -2.45 -2.82
N HIS A 57 -6.55 -3.41 -3.42
CA HIS A 57 -6.17 -4.81 -3.51
C HIS A 57 -4.89 -4.99 -4.34
N ALA A 58 -3.92 -5.73 -3.79
CA ALA A 58 -2.62 -6.02 -4.41
C ALA A 58 -1.90 -4.76 -4.94
N LEU A 59 -1.89 -3.70 -4.11
CA LEU A 59 -1.43 -2.34 -4.39
C LEU A 59 -2.18 -1.62 -5.53
N GLY A 60 -3.32 -2.16 -5.97
CA GLY A 60 -4.18 -1.62 -7.03
C GLY A 60 -3.92 -2.22 -8.41
N GLY A 61 -4.96 -2.19 -9.24
CA GLY A 61 -4.91 -2.56 -10.64
C GLY A 61 -4.61 -1.38 -11.57
N ILE A 62 -4.03 -1.67 -12.73
CA ILE A 62 -3.80 -0.68 -13.80
C ILE A 62 -4.34 -1.23 -15.12
N GLY A 63 -5.33 -0.54 -15.69
CA GLY A 63 -5.99 -0.96 -16.92
C GLY A 63 -6.76 -2.27 -16.71
N ASP A 64 -6.38 -3.32 -17.44
CA ASP A 64 -6.97 -4.66 -17.33
C ASP A 64 -6.14 -5.61 -16.43
N LYS A 65 -5.11 -5.09 -15.73
CA LYS A 65 -4.19 -5.89 -14.92
C LYS A 65 -4.46 -5.70 -13.42
N THR A 66 -4.60 -6.82 -12.72
CA THR A 66 -4.76 -6.92 -11.26
C THR A 66 -3.62 -7.75 -10.66
N TYR A 67 -3.60 -7.92 -9.32
CA TYR A 67 -2.55 -8.66 -8.60
C TYR A 67 -1.13 -8.15 -8.87
N LEU A 68 -1.00 -6.88 -9.27
CA LEU A 68 0.26 -6.32 -9.75
C LEU A 68 1.32 -6.28 -8.66
N ASN A 69 0.95 -5.89 -7.44
CA ASN A 69 1.89 -5.74 -6.32
C ASN A 69 3.17 -4.96 -6.72
N SER A 70 3.00 -3.93 -7.56
CA SER A 70 4.09 -3.23 -8.24
C SER A 70 4.29 -1.83 -7.70
N LYS A 71 5.47 -1.26 -7.98
CA LYS A 71 5.74 0.14 -7.65
C LYS A 71 4.74 1.09 -8.32
N GLU A 72 4.46 0.90 -9.60
CA GLU A 72 3.55 1.76 -10.35
C GLU A 72 2.11 1.68 -9.86
N SER A 73 1.64 0.50 -9.45
CA SER A 73 0.28 0.36 -8.92
C SER A 73 0.10 1.13 -7.62
N PHE A 74 1.06 1.01 -6.69
CA PHE A 74 1.07 1.82 -5.47
C PHE A 74 1.06 3.32 -5.78
N LEU A 75 1.98 3.78 -6.63
CA LEU A 75 2.11 5.20 -6.97
C LEU A 75 0.85 5.75 -7.66
N ALA A 76 0.27 4.98 -8.59
CA ALA A 76 -0.96 5.37 -9.28
C ALA A 76 -2.14 5.46 -8.30
N GLY A 77 -2.32 4.46 -7.44
CA GLY A 77 -3.35 4.48 -6.40
C GLY A 77 -3.17 5.66 -5.45
N TYR A 78 -1.94 5.91 -4.99
CA TYR A 78 -1.64 7.03 -4.10
C TYR A 78 -1.95 8.39 -4.76
N GLN A 79 -1.56 8.57 -6.02
CA GLN A 79 -1.87 9.78 -6.81
C GLN A 79 -3.37 10.00 -6.99
N MET A 80 -4.16 8.92 -7.04
CA MET A 80 -5.63 8.97 -7.13
C MET A 80 -6.32 9.18 -5.77
N GLY A 81 -5.56 9.31 -4.69
CA GLY A 81 -6.07 9.59 -3.35
C GLY A 81 -6.21 8.35 -2.45
N CYS A 82 -5.76 7.17 -2.90
CA CYS A 82 -5.72 5.99 -2.05
C CYS A 82 -4.72 6.18 -0.91
N ARG A 83 -5.08 5.74 0.29
CA ARG A 83 -4.22 5.80 1.49
C ARG A 83 -4.15 4.50 2.28
N LEU A 84 -4.96 3.50 1.93
CA LEU A 84 -4.91 2.16 2.52
C LEU A 84 -4.83 1.13 1.39
N PHE A 85 -3.72 0.39 1.36
CA PHE A 85 -3.42 -0.63 0.37
C PHE A 85 -3.40 -1.99 1.02
N GLU A 86 -3.56 -3.04 0.23
CA GLU A 86 -3.25 -4.41 0.60
C GLU A 86 -2.06 -4.88 -0.25
N VAL A 87 -1.16 -5.66 0.34
CA VAL A 87 -0.03 -6.27 -0.36
C VAL A 87 0.13 -7.73 0.01
N ASP A 88 0.37 -8.51 -1.03
CA ASP A 88 0.69 -9.91 -0.93
C ASP A 88 2.18 -10.14 -0.73
N LEU A 89 2.57 -11.04 0.16
CA LEU A 89 3.96 -11.43 0.34
C LEU A 89 4.21 -12.93 0.10
N VAL A 90 5.25 -13.25 -0.67
CA VAL A 90 5.77 -14.61 -0.82
C VAL A 90 7.30 -14.59 -0.85
N LYS A 91 7.94 -15.72 -0.48
CA LYS A 91 9.39 -15.88 -0.59
C LYS A 91 9.80 -16.36 -1.99
N THR A 92 10.90 -15.83 -2.50
CA THR A 92 11.65 -16.33 -3.66
C THR A 92 12.41 -17.63 -3.32
N SER A 93 13.05 -18.25 -4.32
CA SER A 93 13.80 -19.50 -4.13
C SER A 93 15.04 -19.34 -3.23
N ASP A 94 15.53 -18.11 -3.11
CA ASP A 94 16.63 -17.65 -2.26
C ASP A 94 16.15 -16.94 -0.98
N ASN A 95 14.89 -17.16 -0.58
CA ASN A 95 14.27 -16.70 0.68
C ASN A 95 14.10 -15.18 0.85
N VAL A 96 14.04 -14.41 -0.23
CA VAL A 96 13.74 -12.97 -0.20
C VAL A 96 12.23 -12.75 -0.26
N TRP A 97 11.70 -11.88 0.60
CA TRP A 97 10.30 -11.47 0.58
C TRP A 97 10.03 -10.54 -0.59
N VAL A 98 9.09 -10.92 -1.45
CA VAL A 98 8.67 -10.14 -2.62
C VAL A 98 7.18 -9.84 -2.59
N CYS A 99 6.81 -8.66 -3.09
CA CYS A 99 5.42 -8.25 -3.24
C CYS A 99 4.80 -9.02 -4.42
N ARG A 100 4.05 -10.08 -4.10
CA ARG A 100 3.43 -11.00 -5.06
C ARG A 100 2.43 -11.93 -4.38
N HIS A 101 1.28 -12.13 -5.02
CA HIS A 101 0.25 -13.07 -4.57
C HIS A 101 0.71 -14.54 -4.52
N SER A 102 1.19 -15.11 -5.63
CA SER A 102 1.66 -16.51 -5.65
C SER A 102 2.55 -16.84 -6.84
N TRP A 103 3.30 -17.94 -6.76
CA TRP A 103 4.14 -18.47 -7.84
C TRP A 103 3.40 -19.33 -8.87
N TYR A 104 2.06 -19.40 -8.79
CA TYR A 104 1.23 -20.20 -9.71
C TYR A 104 0.75 -19.40 -10.94
N GLN A 105 0.86 -18.08 -10.91
CA GLN A 105 0.52 -17.20 -12.03
C GLN A 105 1.81 -16.59 -12.56
N SER A 106 2.04 -16.58 -13.88
CA SER A 106 3.30 -16.05 -14.43
C SER A 106 3.46 -14.54 -14.31
N LEU A 107 2.33 -13.82 -14.40
CA LEU A 107 2.31 -12.36 -14.52
C LEU A 107 3.23 -11.84 -15.64
N GLY A 108 3.43 -12.63 -16.70
CA GLY A 108 4.31 -12.30 -17.83
C GLY A 108 5.81 -12.41 -17.55
N GLN A 109 6.22 -12.99 -16.41
CA GLN A 109 7.65 -13.12 -16.04
C GLN A 109 8.26 -14.48 -16.42
N TRP A 110 7.46 -15.41 -16.92
CA TRP A 110 7.91 -16.64 -17.58
C TRP A 110 6.82 -17.19 -18.50
N GLU A 111 7.22 -18.08 -19.41
CA GLU A 111 6.32 -18.77 -20.34
C GLU A 111 5.68 -20.00 -19.69
N GLY A 112 4.38 -20.20 -19.96
CA GLY A 112 3.59 -21.33 -19.49
C GLY A 112 2.84 -21.09 -18.17
N ASP A 113 2.01 -22.06 -17.80
CA ASP A 113 1.08 -21.97 -16.66
C ASP A 113 1.57 -22.76 -15.42
N GLU A 114 2.77 -23.34 -15.50
CA GLU A 114 3.34 -24.11 -14.41
C GLU A 114 3.90 -23.20 -13.32
N LYS A 115 3.81 -23.68 -12.07
CA LYS A 115 4.42 -23.03 -10.91
C LYS A 115 5.91 -22.87 -11.12
N LYS A 116 6.41 -21.63 -11.01
CA LYS A 116 7.84 -21.35 -11.04
C LYS A 116 8.21 -20.37 -9.93
N VAL A 117 9.08 -20.81 -9.03
CA VAL A 117 9.62 -19.96 -7.96
C VAL A 117 10.93 -19.35 -8.46
N LEU A 118 10.92 -18.06 -8.76
CA LEU A 118 12.11 -17.33 -9.23
C LEU A 118 13.05 -17.01 -8.07
N SER A 119 14.34 -16.82 -8.36
CA SER A 119 15.23 -16.11 -7.41
C SER A 119 14.86 -14.63 -7.34
N SER A 120 15.35 -13.93 -6.32
CA SER A 120 15.17 -12.47 -6.18
C SER A 120 15.72 -11.71 -7.40
N GLU A 121 16.92 -12.07 -7.87
CA GLU A 121 17.54 -11.49 -9.07
C GLU A 121 16.69 -11.71 -10.33
N GLU A 122 16.17 -12.93 -10.53
CA GLU A 122 15.30 -13.23 -11.67
C GLU A 122 13.96 -12.51 -11.58
N PHE A 123 13.39 -12.39 -10.38
CA PHE A 123 12.13 -11.69 -10.17
C PHE A 123 12.28 -10.20 -10.46
N LEU A 124 13.29 -9.53 -9.89
CA LEU A 124 13.52 -8.10 -10.05
C LEU A 124 13.94 -7.70 -11.47
N SER A 125 14.67 -8.57 -12.17
CA SER A 125 15.11 -8.30 -13.57
C SER A 125 13.99 -8.44 -14.61
N ARG A 126 12.84 -9.02 -14.25
CA ARG A 126 11.74 -9.30 -15.19
C ARG A 126 10.52 -8.44 -14.87
N PRO A 127 10.23 -7.41 -15.68
CA PRO A 127 9.05 -6.58 -15.47
C PRO A 127 7.75 -7.40 -15.50
N ILE A 128 6.83 -7.11 -14.59
CA ILE A 128 5.49 -7.69 -14.57
C ILE A 128 4.74 -7.23 -15.82
N TYR A 129 4.23 -8.20 -16.59
CA TYR A 129 3.66 -8.00 -17.93
C TYR A 129 4.56 -7.18 -18.88
N GLY A 130 5.89 -7.28 -18.72
CA GLY A 130 6.85 -6.55 -19.54
C GLY A 130 6.87 -5.03 -19.30
N LYS A 131 6.17 -4.53 -18.27
CA LYS A 131 5.95 -3.09 -18.07
C LYS A 131 6.16 -2.62 -16.64
N TYR A 132 5.61 -3.31 -15.65
CA TYR A 132 5.56 -2.83 -14.27
C TYR A 132 6.74 -3.34 -13.45
N THR A 133 7.26 -2.52 -12.56
CA THR A 133 8.43 -2.82 -11.74
C THR A 133 8.03 -3.76 -10.58
N PRO A 134 8.50 -5.01 -10.57
CA PRO A 134 8.41 -5.88 -9.40
C PRO A 134 9.26 -5.30 -8.26
N ILE A 135 8.80 -5.44 -7.02
CA ILE A 135 9.48 -4.92 -5.83
C ILE A 135 9.58 -5.99 -4.74
N THR A 136 10.68 -5.94 -3.98
CA THR A 136 10.78 -6.67 -2.72
C THR A 136 9.94 -6.02 -1.64
N PHE A 137 9.74 -6.71 -0.51
CA PHE A 137 9.11 -6.07 0.64
C PHE A 137 9.99 -4.94 1.22
N GLU A 138 11.31 -5.09 1.20
CA GLU A 138 12.25 -4.03 1.59
C GLU A 138 12.07 -2.76 0.74
N ASP A 139 11.95 -2.93 -0.58
CA ASP A 139 11.69 -1.82 -1.50
C ASP A 139 10.36 -1.11 -1.17
N LEU A 140 9.31 -1.86 -0.79
CA LEU A 140 8.03 -1.30 -0.37
C LEU A 140 8.13 -0.55 0.96
N LEU A 141 8.88 -1.07 1.93
CA LEU A 141 9.12 -0.40 3.21
C LEU A 141 9.85 0.94 3.00
N VAL A 142 10.88 0.97 2.16
CA VAL A 142 11.57 2.21 1.79
C VAL A 142 10.59 3.16 1.07
N LEU A 143 9.79 2.65 0.14
CA LEU A 143 8.80 3.46 -0.57
C LEU A 143 7.78 4.07 0.39
N LEU A 144 7.24 3.31 1.34
CA LEU A 144 6.27 3.81 2.33
C LEU A 144 6.84 4.93 3.20
N SER A 145 8.16 4.91 3.47
CA SER A 145 8.82 5.98 4.23
C SER A 145 8.79 7.34 3.50
N ASP A 146 8.70 7.34 2.17
CA ASP A 146 8.51 8.54 1.34
C ASP A 146 7.04 9.02 1.30
N TYR A 147 6.09 8.17 1.73
CA TYR A 147 4.65 8.41 1.71
C TYR A 147 4.01 8.14 3.09
N PRO A 148 4.31 8.98 4.10
CA PRO A 148 4.00 8.67 5.49
C PRO A 148 2.51 8.64 5.84
N ASP A 149 1.63 9.13 4.96
CA ASP A 149 0.16 9.05 5.12
C ASP A 149 -0.46 7.81 4.44
N ALA A 150 0.35 6.94 3.82
CA ALA A 150 -0.09 5.67 3.28
C ALA A 150 0.10 4.52 4.28
N PHE A 151 -0.86 3.63 4.34
CA PHE A 151 -0.84 2.40 5.15
C PHE A 151 -0.96 1.17 4.26
N VAL A 152 -0.36 0.07 4.68
CA VAL A 152 -0.41 -1.21 3.97
C VAL A 152 -0.88 -2.34 4.87
N MET A 153 -1.90 -3.06 4.42
CA MET A 153 -2.37 -4.31 4.98
C MET A 153 -1.54 -5.47 4.43
N LEU A 154 -1.00 -6.33 5.30
CA LEU A 154 -0.17 -7.47 4.88
C LEU A 154 -0.97 -8.77 4.82
N ASP A 155 -1.22 -9.29 3.62
CA ASP A 155 -1.65 -10.67 3.44
C ASP A 155 -0.43 -11.61 3.49
N SER A 156 -0.14 -12.08 4.72
CA SER A 156 0.94 -13.04 4.96
C SER A 156 0.53 -14.52 4.81
N LYS A 157 -0.72 -14.81 4.41
CA LYS A 157 -1.23 -16.15 4.06
C LYS A 157 -1.03 -17.25 5.14
N GLN A 158 -1.02 -16.89 6.43
CA GLN A 158 -0.86 -17.85 7.54
C GLN A 158 -2.20 -18.39 8.06
N TYR A 159 -2.87 -19.20 7.24
CA TYR A 159 -4.24 -19.68 7.51
C TYR A 159 -4.37 -20.65 8.71
N SER A 160 -3.35 -21.45 9.00
CA SER A 160 -3.45 -22.51 10.02
C SER A 160 -3.12 -22.02 11.42
N LEU A 161 -3.91 -22.45 12.42
CA LEU A 161 -3.59 -22.26 13.85
C LEU A 161 -2.23 -22.87 14.26
N ARG A 162 -1.75 -23.86 13.51
CA ARG A 162 -0.44 -24.50 13.77
C ARG A 162 0.73 -23.65 13.30
N ASN A 163 0.48 -22.60 12.51
CA ASN A 163 1.49 -21.72 11.97
C ASN A 163 1.79 -20.53 12.89
N TYR A 164 1.49 -20.63 14.20
CA TYR A 164 1.86 -19.60 15.18
C TYR A 164 3.35 -19.24 15.09
N GLN A 165 4.22 -20.25 15.15
CA GLN A 165 5.66 -20.06 15.08
C GLN A 165 6.08 -19.41 13.75
N LYS A 166 5.47 -19.84 12.65
CA LYS A 166 5.74 -19.28 11.32
C LYS A 166 5.27 -17.83 11.21
N THR A 167 4.15 -17.47 11.82
CA THR A 167 3.68 -16.08 11.91
C THR A 167 4.69 -15.22 12.63
N VAL A 168 5.19 -15.68 13.78
CA VAL A 168 6.20 -14.95 14.56
C VAL A 168 7.48 -14.77 13.75
N GLU A 169 7.95 -15.82 13.07
CA GLU A 169 9.12 -15.74 12.20
C GLU A 169 8.93 -14.76 11.04
N ASP A 170 7.80 -14.84 10.32
CA ASP A 170 7.55 -13.96 9.17
C ASP A 170 7.47 -12.49 9.59
N TYR A 171 6.77 -12.17 10.68
CA TYR A 171 6.67 -10.80 11.16
C TYR A 171 7.96 -10.29 11.83
N ALA A 172 8.77 -11.17 12.41
CA ALA A 172 10.12 -10.81 12.86
C ALA A 172 11.00 -10.46 11.65
N ASP A 173 11.00 -11.28 10.60
CA ASP A 173 11.71 -10.98 9.34
C ASP A 173 11.29 -9.60 8.80
N TYR A 174 9.99 -9.27 8.82
CA TYR A 174 9.47 -7.98 8.35
C TYR A 174 10.02 -6.78 9.13
N ILE A 175 10.07 -6.90 10.46
CA ILE A 175 10.59 -5.84 11.35
C ILE A 175 12.11 -5.70 11.15
N GLU A 176 12.84 -6.82 11.09
CA GLU A 176 14.28 -6.82 10.84
C GLU A 176 14.64 -6.20 9.48
N LEU A 177 13.83 -6.44 8.44
CA LEU A 177 13.99 -5.78 7.13
C LEU A 177 13.85 -4.26 7.23
N ALA A 178 12.85 -3.76 7.96
CA ALA A 178 12.67 -2.33 8.17
C ALA A 178 13.84 -1.70 8.94
N GLU A 179 14.36 -2.39 9.96
CA GLU A 179 15.55 -1.97 10.70
C GLU A 179 16.79 -1.94 9.82
N ALA A 180 17.03 -3.00 9.03
CA ALA A 180 18.19 -3.11 8.14
C ALA A 180 18.17 -2.06 7.02
N ALA A 181 16.99 -1.72 6.51
CA ALA A 181 16.79 -0.67 5.51
C ALA A 181 16.91 0.75 6.08
N GLY A 182 17.04 0.91 7.41
CA GLY A 182 17.17 2.22 8.06
C GLY A 182 15.84 2.99 8.16
N VAL A 183 14.70 2.31 8.01
CA VAL A 183 13.34 2.89 8.08
C VAL A 183 12.45 2.20 9.14
N PRO A 184 12.91 1.94 10.37
CA PRO A 184 12.16 1.15 11.35
C PRO A 184 10.78 1.74 11.72
N ASP A 185 10.63 3.07 11.64
CA ASP A 185 9.38 3.76 11.93
C ASP A 185 8.26 3.43 10.93
N VAL A 186 8.59 2.90 9.74
CA VAL A 186 7.61 2.52 8.72
C VAL A 186 6.68 1.39 9.20
N MET A 187 7.07 0.62 10.22
CA MET A 187 6.20 -0.41 10.80
C MET A 187 4.93 0.18 11.41
N ARG A 188 4.89 1.49 11.69
CA ARG A 188 3.67 2.24 12.07
C ARG A 188 2.69 2.44 10.92
N GLN A 189 3.07 2.13 9.69
CA GLN A 189 2.23 2.14 8.49
C GLN A 189 1.71 0.74 8.12
N VAL A 190 2.15 -0.30 8.84
CA VAL A 190 1.83 -1.70 8.55
C VAL A 190 0.63 -2.16 9.37
N ILE A 191 -0.34 -2.81 8.73
CA ILE A 191 -1.55 -3.35 9.35
C ILE A 191 -1.56 -4.86 9.12
N PRO A 192 -1.41 -5.69 10.16
CA PRO A 192 -1.52 -7.13 10.00
C PRO A 192 -2.94 -7.55 9.60
N GLU A 193 -3.06 -8.26 8.48
CA GLU A 193 -4.25 -9.06 8.18
C GLU A 193 -4.13 -10.41 8.87
N ILE A 194 -5.10 -10.77 9.71
CA ILE A 194 -5.06 -11.99 10.51
C ILE A 194 -6.17 -12.96 10.10
N TYR A 195 -5.84 -14.23 9.97
CA TYR A 195 -6.80 -15.28 9.56
C TYR A 195 -7.33 -16.11 10.75
N ASN A 196 -6.67 -15.98 11.90
CA ASN A 196 -6.98 -16.74 13.10
C ASN A 196 -6.41 -16.08 14.36
N GLN A 197 -6.89 -16.52 15.52
CA GLN A 197 -6.51 -15.95 16.82
C GLN A 197 -5.03 -16.14 17.17
N ALA A 198 -4.40 -17.23 16.69
CA ALA A 198 -2.99 -17.49 16.93
C ALA A 198 -2.10 -16.47 16.20
N MET A 199 -2.50 -16.08 14.99
CA MET A 199 -1.83 -15.03 14.23
C MET A 199 -1.81 -13.69 14.97
N PHE A 200 -2.96 -13.29 15.54
CA PHE A 200 -3.05 -12.08 16.37
C PHE A 200 -2.10 -12.15 17.56
N ALA A 201 -2.11 -13.26 18.31
CA ALA A 201 -1.23 -13.40 19.47
C ALA A 201 0.26 -13.31 19.10
N GLY A 202 0.67 -13.88 17.96
CA GLY A 202 2.05 -13.85 17.50
C GLY A 202 2.49 -12.45 17.05
N THR A 203 1.65 -11.75 16.30
CA THR A 203 1.94 -10.40 15.80
C THR A 203 1.93 -9.35 16.90
N ALA A 204 0.94 -9.38 17.80
CA ALA A 204 0.83 -8.45 18.93
C ALA A 204 1.95 -8.60 19.97
N LEU A 205 2.66 -9.74 19.98
CA LEU A 205 3.85 -9.94 20.80
C LEU A 205 5.08 -9.16 20.28
N LEU A 206 5.14 -8.95 18.95
CA LEU A 206 6.33 -8.43 18.28
C LEU A 206 6.33 -6.91 18.15
N TYR A 207 5.15 -6.32 17.88
CA TYR A 207 5.05 -4.89 17.62
C TYR A 207 3.65 -4.37 17.97
N ASP A 208 3.58 -3.11 18.42
CA ASP A 208 2.33 -2.40 18.66
C ASP A 208 1.85 -1.77 17.34
N PHE A 209 1.23 -2.61 16.50
CA PHE A 209 0.76 -2.19 15.18
C PHE A 209 -0.39 -1.17 15.29
N PRO A 210 -0.50 -0.22 14.33
CA PRO A 210 -1.54 0.81 14.32
C PRO A 210 -2.98 0.27 14.32
N GLY A 211 -3.17 -0.96 13.84
CA GLY A 211 -4.46 -1.62 13.80
C GLY A 211 -4.32 -3.04 13.28
N TYR A 212 -5.43 -3.78 13.32
CA TYR A 212 -5.55 -5.14 12.82
C TYR A 212 -6.86 -5.28 12.04
N ILE A 213 -6.89 -6.23 11.13
CA ILE A 213 -8.10 -6.63 10.40
C ILE A 213 -8.20 -8.14 10.28
N TYR A 214 -9.37 -8.68 10.59
CA TYR A 214 -9.61 -10.12 10.56
C TYR A 214 -10.17 -10.56 9.21
N SER A 215 -9.53 -11.51 8.56
CA SER A 215 -9.91 -11.95 7.22
C SER A 215 -10.76 -13.21 7.21
N LEU A 216 -11.98 -13.09 6.68
CA LEU A 216 -12.92 -14.19 6.49
C LEU A 216 -12.74 -14.80 5.11
N TRP A 217 -11.77 -15.70 5.00
CA TRP A 217 -11.26 -16.26 3.75
C TRP A 217 -11.97 -17.50 3.22
N GLN A 218 -12.87 -18.07 4.01
CA GLN A 218 -13.68 -19.22 3.65
C GLN A 218 -15.12 -19.00 4.12
N GLU A 219 -16.01 -19.91 3.77
CA GLU A 219 -17.35 -19.91 4.35
C GLU A 219 -17.28 -20.34 5.83
N TYR A 220 -17.92 -19.57 6.70
CA TYR A 220 -18.02 -19.85 8.13
C TYR A 220 -19.47 -20.02 8.53
N SER A 221 -19.73 -20.90 9.49
CA SER A 221 -21.05 -20.97 10.11
C SER A 221 -21.35 -19.71 10.92
N ILE A 222 -22.64 -19.40 11.12
CA ILE A 222 -23.10 -18.29 11.98
C ILE A 222 -22.48 -18.34 13.38
N LYS A 223 -22.28 -19.56 13.92
CA LYS A 223 -21.62 -19.75 15.22
C LYS A 223 -20.17 -19.28 15.17
N GLU A 224 -19.41 -19.71 14.17
CA GLU A 224 -18.00 -19.31 14.00
C GLU A 224 -17.88 -17.80 13.77
N LEU A 225 -18.75 -17.21 12.94
CA LEU A 225 -18.77 -15.76 12.72
C LEU A 225 -19.03 -14.99 14.02
N THR A 226 -19.95 -15.47 14.85
CA THR A 226 -20.26 -14.86 16.15
C THR A 226 -19.05 -14.94 17.10
N GLU A 227 -18.34 -16.07 17.11
CA GLU A 227 -17.12 -16.26 17.90
C GLU A 227 -15.97 -15.37 17.41
N ILE A 228 -15.81 -15.23 16.08
CA ILE A 228 -14.82 -14.34 15.46
C ILE A 228 -15.13 -12.87 15.79
N ALA A 229 -16.38 -12.43 15.64
CA ALA A 229 -16.76 -11.05 15.95
C ALA A 229 -16.59 -10.72 17.45
N ALA A 230 -16.87 -11.69 18.34
CA ALA A 230 -16.60 -11.56 19.77
C ALA A 230 -15.10 -11.45 20.08
N PHE A 231 -14.27 -12.28 19.43
CA PHE A 231 -12.82 -12.21 19.54
C PHE A 231 -12.28 -10.85 19.06
N CYS A 232 -12.74 -10.37 17.90
CA CYS A 232 -12.33 -9.07 17.38
C CYS A 232 -12.63 -7.95 18.38
N ARG A 233 -13.84 -7.96 18.96
CA ARG A 233 -14.23 -7.00 20.00
C ARG A 233 -13.37 -7.09 21.25
N GLU A 234 -13.07 -8.31 21.72
CA GLU A 234 -12.23 -8.53 22.91
C GLU A 234 -10.81 -7.99 22.71
N LYS A 235 -10.24 -8.18 21.52
CA LYS A 235 -8.86 -7.81 21.19
C LYS A 235 -8.72 -6.43 20.56
N ASN A 236 -9.80 -5.66 20.50
CA ASN A 236 -9.83 -4.34 19.85
C ASN A 236 -9.39 -4.38 18.38
N ILE A 237 -9.68 -5.47 17.68
CA ILE A 237 -9.57 -5.56 16.21
C ILE A 237 -10.82 -4.90 15.66
N GLN A 238 -10.67 -3.74 15.02
CA GLN A 238 -11.81 -2.86 14.69
C GLN A 238 -12.44 -3.15 13.31
N ALA A 239 -11.80 -3.98 12.49
CA ALA A 239 -12.27 -4.32 11.16
C ALA A 239 -12.15 -5.82 10.85
N ALA A 240 -12.97 -6.28 9.91
CA ALA A 240 -12.88 -7.58 9.28
C ALA A 240 -13.12 -7.47 7.77
N THR A 241 -12.55 -8.39 6.99
CA THR A 241 -12.85 -8.54 5.56
C THR A 241 -13.70 -9.79 5.31
N VAL A 242 -14.59 -9.76 4.31
CA VAL A 242 -15.35 -10.94 3.87
C VAL A 242 -15.42 -11.03 2.36
N TYR A 243 -15.25 -12.25 1.82
CA TYR A 243 -15.39 -12.47 0.39
C TYR A 243 -16.85 -12.22 -0.03
N TYR A 244 -17.08 -11.50 -1.12
CA TYR A 244 -18.42 -11.04 -1.53
C TYR A 244 -19.46 -12.16 -1.67
N LYS A 245 -19.02 -13.39 -2.00
CA LYS A 245 -19.91 -14.56 -2.09
C LYS A 245 -20.33 -15.12 -0.73
N TYR A 246 -19.59 -14.81 0.32
CA TYR A 246 -19.87 -15.23 1.70
C TYR A 246 -20.52 -14.13 2.52
N TRP A 247 -20.69 -12.94 1.95
CA TRP A 247 -21.42 -11.85 2.60
C TRP A 247 -22.94 -12.08 2.49
N SER A 248 -23.64 -11.69 3.56
CA SER A 248 -25.10 -11.52 3.60
C SER A 248 -25.45 -10.46 4.66
N GLU A 249 -26.69 -9.98 4.65
CA GLU A 249 -27.20 -9.07 5.70
C GLU A 249 -27.07 -9.69 7.11
N ASP A 250 -27.27 -11.00 7.25
CA ASP A 250 -27.06 -11.72 8.52
C ASP A 250 -25.59 -11.68 8.96
N VAL A 251 -24.65 -11.84 8.02
CA VAL A 251 -23.21 -11.71 8.31
C VAL A 251 -22.91 -10.28 8.73
N GLN A 252 -23.39 -9.28 8.00
CA GLN A 252 -23.21 -7.86 8.34
C GLN A 252 -23.71 -7.56 9.76
N GLU A 253 -24.92 -8.01 10.10
CA GLU A 253 -25.56 -7.75 11.40
C GLU A 253 -24.74 -8.32 12.57
N ILE A 254 -24.10 -9.48 12.38
CA ILE A 254 -23.24 -10.11 13.41
C ILE A 254 -22.06 -9.19 13.79
N PHE A 255 -21.39 -8.60 12.79
CA PHE A 255 -20.23 -7.73 13.02
C PHE A 255 -20.66 -6.34 13.50
N ASP A 256 -21.75 -5.80 12.98
CA ASP A 256 -22.32 -4.51 13.42
C ASP A 256 -22.70 -4.54 14.91
N LYS A 257 -23.33 -5.62 15.38
CA LYS A 257 -23.65 -5.83 16.81
C LYS A 257 -22.42 -5.80 17.73
N LYS A 258 -21.23 -6.04 17.18
CA LYS A 258 -19.95 -5.98 17.91
C LYS A 258 -19.18 -4.68 17.63
N GLY A 259 -19.70 -3.80 16.78
CA GLY A 259 -19.05 -2.57 16.36
C GLY A 259 -17.79 -2.83 15.54
N ILE A 260 -17.77 -3.92 14.77
CA ILE A 260 -16.66 -4.27 13.88
C ILE A 260 -17.01 -3.85 12.47
N ARG A 261 -16.11 -3.10 11.83
CA ARG A 261 -16.29 -2.63 10.46
C ARG A 261 -16.06 -3.77 9.48
N LEU A 262 -17.01 -4.02 8.59
CA LEU A 262 -16.88 -5.06 7.57
C LEU A 262 -16.50 -4.44 6.23
N TYR A 263 -15.40 -4.92 5.64
CA TYR A 263 -14.98 -4.62 4.27
C TYR A 263 -15.24 -5.82 3.37
N ILE A 264 -15.78 -5.58 2.17
CA ILE A 264 -16.13 -6.68 1.26
C ILE A 264 -15.09 -6.77 0.15
N TYR A 265 -14.60 -7.98 -0.12
CA TYR A 265 -13.58 -8.21 -1.13
C TYR A 265 -13.96 -9.32 -2.13
N THR A 266 -13.46 -9.32 -3.36
CA THR A 266 -12.94 -8.16 -4.09
C THR A 266 -14.10 -7.57 -4.89
N VAL A 267 -14.39 -6.28 -4.71
CA VAL A 267 -15.53 -5.60 -5.39
C VAL A 267 -14.98 -4.52 -6.31
N ASN A 268 -15.27 -4.63 -7.60
CA ASN A 268 -14.74 -3.73 -8.64
C ASN A 268 -15.82 -2.89 -9.32
N ASP A 269 -17.09 -3.26 -9.18
CA ASP A 269 -18.20 -2.46 -9.70
C ASP A 269 -18.64 -1.42 -8.66
N LEU A 270 -18.74 -0.15 -9.09
CA LEU A 270 -19.09 0.95 -8.20
C LEU A 270 -20.51 0.82 -7.64
N LYS A 271 -21.48 0.30 -8.42
CA LYS A 271 -22.86 0.15 -7.95
C LYS A 271 -22.97 -0.97 -6.94
N GLU A 272 -22.26 -2.08 -7.15
CA GLU A 272 -22.15 -3.16 -6.15
C GLU A 272 -21.51 -2.64 -4.86
N ALA A 273 -20.41 -1.90 -4.95
CA ALA A 273 -19.77 -1.30 -3.77
C ALA A 273 -20.72 -0.33 -3.02
N GLN A 274 -21.45 0.52 -3.76
CA GLN A 274 -22.44 1.42 -3.18
C GLN A 274 -23.60 0.67 -2.51
N TYR A 275 -24.06 -0.44 -3.11
CA TYR A 275 -25.08 -1.30 -2.51
C TYR A 275 -24.59 -1.85 -1.17
N TYR A 276 -23.40 -2.45 -1.12
CA TYR A 276 -22.86 -2.98 0.12
C TYR A 276 -22.70 -1.90 1.21
N MET A 277 -22.24 -0.71 0.84
CA MET A 277 -22.12 0.41 1.79
C MET A 277 -23.49 0.91 2.29
N GLN A 278 -24.54 0.88 1.45
CA GLN A 278 -25.91 1.19 1.86
C GLN A 278 -26.45 0.17 2.86
N GLU A 279 -26.06 -1.10 2.70
CA GLU A 279 -26.39 -2.20 3.62
C GLU A 279 -25.50 -2.25 4.88
N GLY A 280 -24.59 -1.28 5.06
CA GLY A 280 -23.81 -1.11 6.29
C GLY A 280 -22.34 -1.49 6.21
N ALA A 281 -21.86 -2.03 5.08
CA ALA A 281 -20.43 -2.29 4.91
C ALA A 281 -19.61 -0.99 5.08
N ALA A 282 -18.51 -1.06 5.81
CA ALA A 282 -17.63 0.09 6.02
C ALA A 282 -16.89 0.49 4.74
N GLY A 283 -16.65 -0.49 3.86
CA GLY A 283 -15.94 -0.27 2.62
C GLY A 283 -15.77 -1.52 1.78
N VAL A 284 -14.93 -1.42 0.76
CA VAL A 284 -14.58 -2.53 -0.13
C VAL A 284 -13.08 -2.65 -0.32
N CYS A 285 -12.60 -3.88 -0.49
CA CYS A 285 -11.28 -4.12 -1.08
C CYS A 285 -11.47 -4.24 -2.60
N SER A 286 -10.75 -3.42 -3.36
CA SER A 286 -10.98 -3.25 -4.80
C SER A 286 -9.68 -3.17 -5.58
N ASP A 287 -9.69 -3.71 -6.79
CA ASP A 287 -8.59 -3.50 -7.73
C ASP A 287 -8.61 -2.07 -8.31
N TYR A 288 -9.77 -1.41 -8.39
CA TYR A 288 -9.91 -0.17 -9.19
C TYR A 288 -10.64 0.98 -8.49
N LEU A 289 -11.46 0.70 -7.48
CA LEU A 289 -12.23 1.73 -6.79
C LEU A 289 -11.36 2.49 -5.78
N GLN A 290 -11.66 3.77 -5.61
CA GLN A 290 -10.95 4.67 -4.70
C GLN A 290 -11.93 5.46 -3.83
N ASP A 291 -11.49 5.90 -2.65
CA ASP A 291 -12.31 6.68 -1.71
C ASP A 291 -12.99 7.90 -2.35
N THR A 292 -12.29 8.54 -3.30
CA THR A 292 -12.79 9.71 -4.05
C THR A 292 -14.01 9.42 -4.92
N MET A 293 -14.30 8.16 -5.23
CA MET A 293 -15.46 7.73 -6.03
C MET A 293 -16.75 7.59 -5.20
N PHE A 294 -16.65 7.68 -3.87
CA PHE A 294 -17.77 7.53 -2.92
C PHE A 294 -18.18 8.86 -2.26
N ASN A 295 -17.75 9.98 -2.85
CA ASN A 295 -18.03 11.34 -2.37
C ASN A 295 -18.97 12.08 -3.31
#